data_AF-A0A7S1DC84-F1
#
_entry.id   AF-A0A7S1DC84-F1
#
_cell.length_a   1.000
_cell.length_b   1.000
_cell.length_c   1.000
_cell.angle_alpha   90.00
_cell.angle_beta   90.00
_cell.angle_gamma   90.00
#
_symmetry.space_group_name_H-M   'P 1'
#
loop_
_entity.id
_entity.type
_entity.pdbx_description
1 polymer ?
#
loop_
_entity_poly.entity_id
_entity_poly.type
_entity_poly.pdbx_seq_one_letter_code
_entity_poly.pdbx_strand_id
1 'polypeptide(L)'
;SGDDIRTTIRMLRSKLPDVHIRTSLMVGFPGETEEQFQELLDFVKEAQLENVGVFQYSDEEMAASSRLPNHVPEQVKQQRFDRLMEAQLEVVRSKNEKRVK
;
A
#
# COMPACT_ATOMS: atom_id res chain seq x y z
N SER A 1 7.02 8.86 -9.98
CA SER A 1 6.21 7.68 -10.36
C SER A 1 6.40 6.58 -9.31
N GLY A 2 5.71 5.43 -9.45
CA GLY A 2 5.95 4.27 -8.58
C GLY A 2 7.42 3.78 -8.59
N ASP A 3 8.09 3.90 -9.74
CA ASP A 3 9.50 3.53 -9.91
C ASP A 3 10.46 4.38 -9.07
N ASP A 4 10.18 5.67 -8.91
CA ASP A 4 10.99 6.58 -8.10
C ASP A 4 10.94 6.19 -6.61
N ILE A 5 9.76 5.79 -6.13
CA ILE A 5 9.55 5.34 -4.76
C ILE A 5 10.32 4.04 -4.53
N ARG A 6 10.20 3.07 -5.44
CA ARG A 6 10.94 1.79 -5.37
C ARG A 6 12.45 2.01 -5.39
N THR A 7 12.93 2.94 -6.21
CA THR A 7 14.35 3.29 -6.30
C THR A 7 14.84 3.95 -5.01
N THR A 8 14.05 4.86 -4.45
CA THR A 8 14.35 5.50 -3.15
C THR A 8 14.44 4.46 -2.03
N ILE A 9 13.48 3.55 -1.93
CA ILE A 9 13.48 2.50 -0.90
C ILE A 9 14.72 1.60 -1.03
N ARG A 10 15.06 1.17 -2.26
CA ARG A 10 16.26 0.36 -2.51
C ARG A 10 17.54 1.11 -2.13
N MET A 11 17.63 2.39 -2.47
CA MET A 11 18.79 3.24 -2.14
C MET A 11 18.93 3.46 -0.62
N LEU A 12 17.82 3.67 0.09
CA LEU A 12 17.85 3.80 1.55
C LEU A 12 18.35 2.51 2.21
N ARG A 13 17.85 1.36 1.77
CA ARG A 13 18.26 0.05 2.31
C ARG A 13 19.70 -0.34 1.99
N SER A 14 20.24 0.11 0.85
CA SER A 14 21.65 -0.16 0.54
C SER A 14 22.61 0.65 1.42
N LYS A 15 22.18 1.83 1.89
CA LYS A 15 22.97 2.69 2.78
C LYS A 15 22.75 2.40 4.26
N LEU A 16 21.53 2.02 4.63
CA LEU A 16 21.10 1.73 5.99
C LEU A 16 20.31 0.40 5.98
N PRO A 17 21.00 -0.75 6.11
CA PRO A 17 20.37 -2.08 6.04
C PRO A 17 19.21 -2.28 7.03
N ASP A 18 19.32 -1.65 8.21
CA ASP A 18 18.34 -1.76 9.29
C ASP A 18 17.31 -0.62 9.29
N VAL A 19 17.16 0.12 8.18
CA VAL A 19 16.18 1.20 8.11
C VAL A 19 14.76 0.67 8.25
N HIS A 20 14.00 1.26 9.17
CA HIS A 20 12.56 1.03 9.30
C HIS A 20 11.80 2.08 8.50
N ILE A 21 10.94 1.63 7.60
CA ILE A 21 10.13 2.50 6.76
C ILE A 21 8.67 2.30 7.11
N ARG A 22 8.02 3.40 7.47
CA ARG A 22 6.58 3.47 7.72
C ARG A 22 5.90 4.28 6.62
N THR A 23 4.77 3.79 6.14
CA THR A 23 3.93 4.53 5.18
C THR A 23 2.44 4.28 5.41
N SER A 24 1.61 5.04 4.71
CA SER A 24 0.17 4.83 4.61
C SER A 24 -0.21 4.65 3.15
N LEU A 25 -1.08 3.71 2.86
CA LEU A 25 -1.64 3.41 1.55
C LEU A 25 -3.16 3.58 1.59
N MET A 26 -3.75 3.93 0.45
CA MET A 26 -5.19 4.07 0.29
C MET A 26 -5.66 3.18 -0.85
N VAL A 27 -6.82 2.56 -0.68
CA VAL A 27 -7.51 1.76 -1.70
C VAL A 27 -8.88 2.34 -2.01
N GLY A 28 -9.35 2.12 -3.23
CA GLY A 28 -10.68 2.56 -3.66
C GLY A 28 -10.78 4.02 -4.05
N PHE A 29 -9.66 4.66 -4.39
CA PHE A 29 -9.65 6.03 -4.91
C PHE A 29 -10.51 6.11 -6.19
N PRO A 30 -11.22 7.23 -6.46
CA PRO A 30 -12.04 7.35 -7.66
C PRO A 30 -11.23 7.08 -8.95
N GLY A 31 -11.68 6.13 -9.75
CA GLY A 31 -11.00 5.67 -10.97
C GLY A 31 -9.96 4.57 -10.79
N GLU A 32 -9.74 4.06 -9.58
CA GLU A 32 -8.77 2.98 -9.31
C GLU A 32 -9.16 1.66 -10.02
N THR A 33 -8.35 1.24 -10.99
CA THR A 33 -8.56 0.00 -11.73
C THR A 33 -8.00 -1.22 -11.01
N GLU A 34 -8.37 -2.42 -11.47
CA GLU A 34 -7.83 -3.65 -10.87
C GLU A 34 -6.33 -3.80 -11.14
N GLU A 35 -5.84 -3.35 -12.30
CA GLU A 35 -4.43 -3.36 -12.65
C GLU A 35 -3.61 -2.46 -11.72
N GLN A 36 -4.12 -1.25 -11.41
CA GLN A 36 -3.49 -0.33 -10.47
C GLN A 36 -3.48 -0.88 -9.05
N PHE A 37 -4.57 -1.51 -8.63
CA PHE A 37 -4.63 -2.20 -7.34
C PHE A 37 -3.63 -3.38 -7.28
N GLN A 38 -3.51 -4.16 -8.35
CA GLN A 38 -2.57 -5.26 -8.42
C GLN A 38 -1.12 -4.76 -8.36
N GLU A 39 -0.79 -3.67 -9.05
CA GLU A 39 0.53 -3.03 -8.94
C GLU A 39 0.84 -2.58 -7.50
N LEU A 40 -0.16 -2.02 -6.79
CA LEU A 40 -0.04 -1.65 -5.38
C LEU A 40 0.20 -2.88 -4.48
N LEU A 41 -0.52 -3.97 -4.73
CA LEU A 41 -0.36 -5.22 -3.99
C LEU A 41 1.05 -5.81 -4.20
N ASP A 42 1.54 -5.80 -5.43
CA ASP A 42 2.90 -6.25 -5.77
C ASP A 42 3.95 -5.33 -5.14
N PHE A 43 3.72 -4.02 -5.12
CA PHE A 43 4.56 -3.07 -4.38
C PHE A 43 4.69 -3.42 -2.90
N VAL A 44 3.59 -3.72 -2.20
CA VAL A 44 3.64 -4.07 -0.76
C VAL A 44 4.51 -5.31 -0.53
N LYS A 45 4.32 -6.33 -1.37
CA LYS A 45 5.09 -7.58 -1.29
C LYS A 45 6.57 -7.37 -1.59
N GLU A 46 6.92 -6.58 -2.60
CA GLU A 46 8.31 -6.33 -2.99
C GLU A 46 9.03 -5.35 -2.05
N ALA A 47 8.33 -4.28 -1.65
CA ALA A 47 8.90 -3.25 -0.80
C ALA A 47 9.13 -3.74 0.62
N GLN A 48 8.50 -4.83 1.06
CA GLN A 48 8.77 -5.48 2.35
C GLN A 48 8.76 -4.48 3.52
N LEU A 49 7.79 -3.58 3.60
CA LEU A 49 7.79 -2.47 4.55
C LEU A 49 7.47 -2.94 5.98
N GLU A 50 8.13 -2.37 6.98
CA GLU A 50 7.97 -2.76 8.39
C GLU A 50 6.61 -2.34 8.96
N ASN A 51 6.07 -1.22 8.48
CA ASN A 51 4.79 -0.70 8.95
C ASN A 51 4.03 -0.01 7.81
N VAL A 52 2.83 -0.51 7.53
CA VAL A 52 1.94 0.07 6.54
C VAL A 52 0.56 0.25 7.18
N GLY A 53 0.05 1.47 7.15
CA GLY A 53 -1.37 1.73 7.41
C GLY A 53 -2.14 1.62 6.09
N VAL A 54 -3.27 0.93 6.08
CA VAL A 54 -4.14 0.83 4.91
C VAL A 54 -5.45 1.54 5.23
N PHE A 55 -5.97 2.32 4.28
CA PHE A 55 -7.21 3.07 4.44
C PHE A 55 -8.09 2.90 3.19
N GLN A 56 -9.40 2.82 3.38
CA GLN A 56 -10.35 2.93 2.28
C GLN A 56 -10.60 4.40 1.98
N TYR A 57 -10.76 4.75 0.71
CA TYR A 57 -11.19 6.08 0.31
C TYR A 57 -12.59 6.40 0.85
N SER A 58 -12.68 7.50 1.62
CA SER A 58 -13.94 8.14 2.04
C SER A 58 -14.27 9.28 1.09
N ASP A 59 -15.50 9.32 0.60
CA ASP A 59 -15.94 10.40 -0.27
C ASP A 59 -16.43 11.61 0.54
N GLU A 60 -15.51 12.53 0.81
CA GLU A 60 -15.81 13.77 1.53
C GLU A 60 -16.25 14.87 0.55
N GLU A 61 -17.42 15.48 0.77
CA GLU A 61 -18.06 16.42 -0.17
C GLU A 61 -17.16 17.61 -0.58
N MET A 62 -16.33 18.09 0.34
CA MET A 62 -15.42 19.22 0.09
C MET A 62 -14.12 18.80 -0.60
N ALA A 63 -13.81 17.51 -0.66
CA ALA A 63 -12.59 17.02 -1.28
C ALA A 63 -12.64 17.18 -2.80
N ALA A 64 -11.49 17.51 -3.40
CA ALA A 64 -11.40 17.62 -4.85
C ALA A 64 -11.71 16.28 -5.56
N SER A 65 -11.42 15.16 -4.90
CA SER A 65 -11.67 13.80 -5.37
C SER A 65 -13.16 13.46 -5.48
N SER A 66 -14.05 14.11 -4.72
CA SER A 66 -15.49 13.84 -4.80
C SER A 66 -16.09 14.19 -6.17
N ARG A 67 -15.49 15.18 -6.86
CA ARG A 67 -15.87 15.57 -8.22
C ARG A 67 -15.33 14.65 -9.31
N LEU A 68 -14.50 13.67 -8.98
CA LEU A 68 -13.96 12.72 -9.96
C LEU A 68 -15.02 11.68 -10.33
N PRO A 69 -15.07 11.24 -11.60
CA PRO A 69 -15.94 10.15 -12.00
C PRO A 69 -15.40 8.79 -11.53
N ASN A 70 -16.20 7.74 -11.70
CA ASN A 70 -15.79 6.34 -11.49
C ASN A 70 -15.42 6.00 -10.04
N HIS A 71 -16.25 6.42 -9.09
CA HIS A 71 -16.14 6.01 -7.69
C HIS A 71 -16.21 4.49 -7.56
N VAL A 72 -15.27 3.93 -6.79
CA VAL A 72 -15.17 2.49 -6.57
C VAL A 72 -16.28 2.05 -5.59
N PRO A 73 -17.05 0.98 -5.89
CA PRO A 73 -18.06 0.47 -4.98
C PRO A 73 -17.47 0.04 -3.63
N GLU A 74 -18.20 0.26 -2.54
CA GLU A 74 -17.71 -0.01 -1.18
C GLU A 74 -17.28 -1.46 -0.97
N GLN A 75 -18.01 -2.41 -1.55
CA GLN A 75 -17.64 -3.83 -1.52
C GLN A 75 -16.27 -4.10 -2.15
N VAL A 76 -15.94 -3.41 -3.26
CA VAL A 76 -14.64 -3.54 -3.92
C VAL A 76 -13.56 -2.91 -3.07
N LYS A 77 -13.82 -1.75 -2.45
CA LYS A 77 -12.86 -1.12 -1.51
C LYS A 77 -12.54 -2.06 -0.34
N GLN A 78 -13.56 -2.71 0.23
CA GLN A 78 -13.39 -3.67 1.32
C GLN A 78 -12.55 -4.89 0.88
N GLN A 79 -12.87 -5.49 -0.26
CA GLN A 79 -12.09 -6.61 -0.79
C GLN A 79 -10.62 -6.24 -1.02
N ARG A 80 -10.36 -5.03 -1.55
CA ARG A 80 -9.01 -4.52 -1.77
C ARG A 80 -8.27 -4.26 -0.46
N PHE A 81 -8.96 -3.67 0.52
CA PHE A 81 -8.43 -3.46 1.85
C PHE A 81 -8.01 -4.78 2.50
N ASP A 82 -8.88 -5.79 2.48
CA ASP A 82 -8.61 -7.09 3.09
C ASP A 82 -7.40 -7.77 2.44
N ARG A 83 -7.34 -7.80 1.09
CA ARG A 83 -6.22 -8.35 0.32
C ARG A 83 -4.90 -7.64 0.62
N LEU A 84 -4.91 -6.31 0.74
CA LEU A 84 -3.69 -5.53 1.02
C LEU A 84 -3.22 -5.74 2.46
N MET A 85 -4.15 -5.82 3.41
CA MET A 85 -3.87 -6.11 4.82
C MET A 85 -3.29 -7.51 5.01
N GLU A 86 -3.83 -8.51 4.32
CA GLU A 86 -3.30 -9.88 4.32
C GLU A 86 -1.86 -9.92 3.80
N ALA A 87 -1.59 -9.30 2.65
CA ALA A 87 -0.23 -9.22 2.10
C ALA A 87 0.75 -8.51 3.07
N GLN A 88 0.31 -7.43 3.73
CA GLN A 88 1.14 -6.75 4.71
C GLN A 88 1.41 -7.61 5.95
N LEU A 89 0.43 -8.40 6.40
CA LEU A 89 0.60 -9.31 7.52
C LEU A 89 1.66 -10.38 7.22
N GLU A 90 1.66 -10.93 6.01
CA GLU A 90 2.69 -11.88 5.54
C GLU A 90 4.10 -11.25 5.58
N VAL A 91 4.23 -10.01 5.09
CA VAL A 91 5.50 -9.25 5.12
C VAL A 91 6.00 -9.07 6.55
N VAL A 92 5.13 -8.58 7.45
CA VAL A 92 5.49 -8.34 8.86
C VAL A 92 5.90 -9.63 9.55
N ARG A 93 5.16 -10.72 9.32
CA ARG A 93 5.47 -12.04 9.87
C ARG A 93 6.85 -12.51 9.42
N SER A 94 7.13 -12.46 8.11
CA SER A 94 8.44 -12.86 7.56
C SER A 94 9.59 -12.05 8.15
N LYS A 95 9.39 -10.74 8.39
CA LYS A 95 10.40 -9.88 9.00
C LYS A 95 10.61 -10.17 10.48
N ASN A 96 9.55 -10.40 11.24
CA ASN A 96 9.65 -10.71 12.66
C ASN A 96 10.35 -12.06 12.89
N GLU A 97 10.05 -13.08 12.07
CA GLU A 97 10.72 -14.38 12.13
C GLU A 97 12.25 -14.29 11.90
N LYS A 98 12.72 -13.33 11.08
CA LYS A 98 14.15 -13.07 10.86
C LYS A 98 14.85 -12.38 12.03
N ARG A 99 14.11 -11.70 12.91
CA ARG A 99 14.67 -10.93 14.05
C ARG A 99 14.76 -11.72 15.34
N VAL A 100 14.02 -12.83 15.43
CA VAL A 100 14.00 -13.71 16.62
C VAL A 100 15.09 -14.80 16.55
N LYS A 101 15.86 -14.86 15.46
CA LYS A 101 17.05 -15.72 15.31
C LYS A 101 18.32 -14.95 15.59
#